data_AF-A0A965IVQ0-F1
#
_entry.id   AF-A0A965IVQ0-F1
#
_cell.length_a   1.000
_cell.length_b   1.000
_cell.length_c   1.000
_cell.angle_alpha   90.00
_cell.angle_beta   90.00
_cell.angle_gamma   90.00
#
_symmetry.space_group_name_H-M   'P 1'
#
loop_
_entity.id
_entity.type
_entity.pdbx_description
1 polymer ?
#
loop_
_entity_poly.entity_id
_entity_poly.type
_entity_poly.pdbx_seq_one_letter_code
_entity_poly.pdbx_strand_id
1 'polypeptide(L)'
;FGTMFDINEYGDGERWHHSGAVLDGTESVKQAWSVEYDVEWLAGTRHMRSFQLRYRFKDESITLDFEPIRHFQMFGLGYMHPEWTHGGWKGELVVGGDRFALPVENPMAPHHVHVQTLSTVTCNRNGTTSTGIGILETLVMGPHAPSGLTELFDPAK
;
A
#
# COMPACT_ATOMS: atom_id res chain seq x y z
N PHE A 1 -14.75 -10.28 2.61
CA PHE A 1 -14.58 -9.24 1.56
C PHE A 1 -13.11 -9.25 1.16
N GLY A 2 -12.81 -9.56 -0.08
CA GLY A 2 -11.47 -9.47 -0.65
C GLY A 2 -11.46 -8.42 -1.75
N THR A 3 -10.33 -7.78 -1.99
CA THR A 3 -10.23 -6.74 -3.02
C THR A 3 -8.85 -6.71 -3.64
N MET A 4 -8.78 -6.38 -4.92
CA MET A 4 -7.54 -6.18 -5.65
C MET A 4 -7.74 -4.98 -6.59
N PHE A 5 -6.70 -4.17 -6.74
CA PHE A 5 -6.69 -3.10 -7.74
C PHE A 5 -5.29 -2.94 -8.30
N ASP A 6 -5.25 -2.37 -9.50
CA ASP A 6 -4.05 -1.95 -10.19
C ASP A 6 -4.37 -0.61 -10.86
N ILE A 7 -3.56 0.42 -10.60
CA ILE A 7 -3.67 1.73 -11.24
C ILE A 7 -2.26 2.12 -11.65
N ASN A 8 -2.08 2.38 -12.94
CA ASN A 8 -0.80 2.80 -13.47
C ASN A 8 -0.94 4.16 -14.14
N GLU A 9 -0.10 5.08 -13.68
CA GLU A 9 -0.08 6.50 -14.02
C GLU A 9 1.34 6.87 -14.44
N TYR A 10 1.46 7.84 -15.35
CA TYR A 10 2.74 8.51 -15.59
C TYR A 10 3.09 9.43 -14.41
N GLY A 11 4.32 9.95 -14.37
CA GLY A 11 4.77 10.82 -13.27
C GLY A 11 3.98 12.12 -13.14
N ASP A 12 3.31 12.56 -14.20
CA ASP A 12 2.40 13.72 -14.19
C ASP A 12 0.96 13.37 -13.78
N GLY A 13 0.66 12.08 -13.57
CA GLY A 13 -0.66 11.57 -13.23
C GLY A 13 -1.52 11.14 -14.41
N GLU A 14 -1.04 11.23 -15.66
CA GLU A 14 -1.81 10.71 -16.79
C GLU A 14 -1.97 9.19 -16.64
N ARG A 15 -3.21 8.76 -16.45
CA ARG A 15 -3.55 7.36 -16.23
C ARG A 15 -3.62 6.60 -17.56
N TRP A 16 -2.88 5.52 -17.67
CA TRP A 16 -2.88 4.65 -18.84
C TRP A 16 -3.44 3.25 -18.56
N HIS A 17 -3.61 2.86 -17.29
CA HIS A 17 -4.27 1.61 -16.92
C HIS A 17 -5.02 1.74 -15.58
N HIS A 18 -6.18 1.08 -15.50
CA HIS A 18 -6.79 0.72 -14.24
C HIS A 18 -7.46 -0.66 -14.33
N SER A 19 -7.48 -1.37 -13.23
CA SER A 19 -8.28 -2.58 -13.03
C SER A 19 -8.63 -2.70 -11.56
N GLY A 20 -9.85 -3.12 -11.26
CA GLY A 20 -10.34 -3.21 -9.90
C GLY A 20 -11.32 -4.36 -9.77
N ALA A 21 -11.14 -5.18 -8.74
CA ALA A 21 -12.00 -6.32 -8.48
C ALA A 21 -12.29 -6.50 -6.99
N VAL A 22 -13.49 -7.00 -6.70
CA VAL A 22 -13.89 -7.39 -5.34
C VAL A 22 -14.39 -8.83 -5.33
N LEU A 23 -14.06 -9.55 -4.26
CA LEU A 23 -14.62 -10.84 -3.90
C LEU A 23 -15.62 -10.62 -2.75
N ASP A 24 -16.90 -10.78 -3.04
CA ASP A 24 -17.98 -10.45 -2.10
C ASP A 24 -18.43 -11.62 -1.20
N GLY A 25 -17.59 -12.66 -1.09
CA GLY A 25 -17.86 -13.83 -0.23
C GLY A 25 -18.77 -14.88 -0.86
N THR A 26 -19.31 -14.64 -2.07
CA THR A 26 -20.12 -15.60 -2.84
C THR A 26 -19.33 -16.39 -3.88
N GLU A 27 -18.01 -16.51 -3.71
CA GLU A 27 -17.05 -17.09 -4.68
C GLU A 27 -17.03 -16.41 -6.06
N SER A 28 -17.76 -15.31 -6.25
CA SER A 28 -17.75 -14.55 -7.50
C SER A 28 -16.85 -13.31 -7.41
N VAL A 29 -16.02 -13.13 -8.44
CA VAL A 29 -15.22 -11.91 -8.62
C VAL A 29 -16.04 -10.91 -9.41
N LYS A 30 -16.25 -9.72 -8.85
CA LYS A 30 -16.90 -8.60 -9.52
C LYS A 30 -15.84 -7.62 -9.99
N GLN A 31 -15.78 -7.42 -11.30
CA GLN A 31 -14.91 -6.41 -11.92
C GLN A 31 -15.58 -5.04 -11.84
N ALA A 32 -14.85 -4.05 -11.36
CA ALA A 32 -15.26 -2.67 -11.32
C ALA A 32 -15.10 -2.02 -12.69
N TRP A 33 -15.98 -1.07 -13.01
CA TRP A 33 -15.85 -0.22 -14.19
C TRP A 33 -14.77 0.85 -14.04
N SER A 34 -14.53 1.28 -12.81
CA SER A 34 -13.43 2.17 -12.47
C SER A 34 -13.02 1.97 -11.03
N VAL A 35 -11.76 2.24 -10.75
CA VAL A 35 -11.18 2.28 -9.41
C VAL A 35 -10.39 3.58 -9.28
N GLU A 36 -10.58 4.27 -8.17
CA GLU A 36 -9.89 5.51 -7.82
C GLU A 36 -9.30 5.38 -6.42
N TYR A 37 -8.19 6.06 -6.16
CA TYR A 37 -7.61 6.16 -4.83
C TYR A 37 -7.35 7.62 -4.47
N ASP A 38 -7.33 7.89 -3.17
CA ASP A 38 -6.66 9.06 -2.60
C ASP A 38 -5.72 8.59 -1.51
N VAL A 39 -4.58 9.25 -1.41
CA VAL A 39 -3.60 9.02 -0.35
C VAL A 39 -3.25 10.34 0.30
N GLU A 40 -3.27 10.36 1.63
CA GLU A 40 -2.66 11.42 2.40
C GLU A 40 -1.39 10.86 3.03
N TRP A 41 -0.28 11.56 2.88
CA TRP A 41 0.98 11.15 3.47
C TRP A 41 1.12 11.65 4.90
N LEU A 42 1.81 10.87 5.73
CA LEU A 42 2.33 11.33 7.00
C LEU A 42 3.55 12.24 6.72
N ALA A 43 3.43 13.50 7.11
CA ALA A 43 4.47 14.52 6.90
C ALA A 43 5.84 14.05 7.37
N GLY A 44 6.88 14.32 6.57
CA GLY A 44 8.23 13.85 6.84
C GLY A 44 8.49 12.39 6.45
N THR A 45 7.52 11.71 5.83
CA THR A 45 7.66 10.31 5.39
C THR A 45 7.01 10.05 4.02
N ARG A 46 7.10 8.82 3.53
CA ARG A 46 6.28 8.28 2.42
C ARG A 46 5.27 7.23 2.90
N HIS A 47 4.97 7.22 4.18
CA HIS A 47 3.93 6.35 4.73
C HIS A 47 2.59 7.07 4.66
N MET A 48 1.52 6.33 4.39
CA MET A 48 0.18 6.91 4.42
C MET A 48 -0.20 7.31 5.85
N ARG A 49 -0.80 8.50 5.98
CA ARG A 49 -1.65 8.90 7.10
C ARG A 49 -3.06 8.33 6.93
N SER A 50 -3.56 8.31 5.70
CA SER A 50 -4.84 7.72 5.33
C SER A 50 -4.79 7.28 3.86
N PHE A 51 -5.62 6.30 3.50
CA PHE A 51 -5.80 5.87 2.11
C PHE A 51 -7.26 5.54 1.88
N GLN A 52 -7.84 6.09 0.82
CA GLN A 52 -9.21 5.80 0.41
C GLN A 52 -9.19 5.11 -0.94
N LEU A 53 -9.93 4.01 -1.08
CA LEU A 53 -10.11 3.29 -2.34
C LEU A 53 -11.59 3.26 -2.71
N ARG A 54 -11.92 3.66 -3.93
CA ARG A 54 -13.30 3.76 -4.42
C ARG A 54 -13.49 2.94 -5.67
N TYR A 55 -14.39 1.97 -5.60
CA TYR A 55 -14.83 1.17 -6.73
C TYR A 55 -16.19 1.65 -7.23
N ARG A 56 -16.34 1.70 -8.55
CA ARG A 56 -17.63 1.91 -9.22
C ARG A 56 -17.97 0.70 -10.08
N PHE A 57 -19.18 0.18 -9.91
CA PHE A 57 -19.77 -0.88 -10.71
C PHE A 57 -20.98 -0.32 -11.46
N LYS A 58 -21.72 -1.20 -12.15
CA LYS A 58 -22.93 -0.81 -12.89
C LYS A 58 -23.99 -0.17 -11.99
N ASP A 59 -24.31 -0.84 -10.89
CA ASP A 59 -25.44 -0.49 -10.01
C ASP A 59 -25.00 -0.31 -8.54
N GLU A 60 -23.69 -0.34 -8.26
CA GLU A 60 -23.16 -0.20 -6.90
C GLU A 60 -21.83 0.59 -6.86
N SER A 61 -21.53 1.15 -5.68
CA SER A 61 -20.22 1.71 -5.37
C SER A 61 -19.75 1.19 -4.01
N ILE A 62 -18.43 1.05 -3.88
CA ILE A 62 -17.78 0.59 -2.65
C ILE A 62 -16.65 1.56 -2.33
N THR A 63 -16.64 2.11 -1.12
CA THR A 63 -15.53 2.91 -0.60
C THR A 63 -14.88 2.19 0.56
N LEU A 64 -13.56 2.11 0.55
CA LEU A 64 -12.74 1.55 1.61
C LEU A 64 -11.83 2.65 2.17
N ASP A 65 -11.97 2.93 3.45
CA ASP A 65 -11.17 3.90 4.18
C ASP A 65 -10.18 3.17 5.09
N PHE A 66 -8.89 3.36 4.85
CA PHE A 66 -7.80 2.73 5.60
C PHE A 66 -7.22 3.71 6.61
N GLU A 67 -7.29 3.33 7.89
CA GLU A 67 -6.68 4.05 9.01
C GLU A 67 -5.49 3.23 9.55
N PRO A 68 -4.24 3.71 9.40
CA PRO A 68 -3.03 2.98 9.81
C PRO A 68 -3.00 2.65 11.32
N ILE A 69 -2.66 1.42 11.65
CA ILE A 69 -2.40 0.95 13.02
C ILE A 69 -0.89 0.82 13.26
N ARG A 70 -0.20 0.05 12.39
CA ARG A 70 1.25 -0.21 12.45
C ARG A 70 1.81 -0.53 11.07
N HIS A 71 3.08 -0.18 10.85
CA HIS A 71 3.84 -0.55 9.66
C HIS A 71 4.67 -1.80 9.94
N PHE A 72 4.41 -2.86 9.19
CA PHE A 72 5.30 -4.01 9.06
C PHE A 72 6.38 -3.69 8.03
N GLN A 73 7.65 -3.82 8.43
CA GLN A 73 8.80 -3.49 7.60
C GLN A 73 9.13 -4.66 6.66
N MET A 74 8.96 -4.49 5.35
CA MET A 74 9.20 -5.56 4.37
C MET A 74 10.68 -5.96 4.28
N PHE A 75 11.57 -5.09 4.76
CA PHE A 75 12.97 -5.40 5.05
C PHE A 75 13.18 -6.66 5.90
N GLY A 76 12.29 -6.93 6.86
CA GLY A 76 12.35 -8.15 7.68
C GLY A 76 12.12 -9.44 6.89
N LEU A 77 11.56 -9.34 5.67
CA LEU A 77 11.41 -10.43 4.70
C LEU A 77 12.49 -10.38 3.60
N GLY A 78 13.47 -9.48 3.73
CA GLY A 78 14.59 -9.31 2.82
C GLY A 78 14.39 -8.28 1.72
N TYR A 79 13.22 -7.64 1.61
CA TYR A 79 13.02 -6.62 0.57
C TYR A 79 13.89 -5.40 0.85
N MET A 80 14.77 -5.05 -0.10
CA MET A 80 15.76 -3.96 0.03
C MET A 80 16.75 -4.13 1.18
N HIS A 81 16.88 -5.33 1.75
CA HIS A 81 17.89 -5.60 2.76
C HIS A 81 19.29 -5.53 2.16
N PRO A 82 20.26 -4.77 2.72
CA PRO A 82 21.58 -4.60 2.10
C PRO A 82 22.43 -5.87 2.12
N GLU A 83 21.99 -6.89 2.84
CA GLU A 83 22.70 -8.15 2.99
C GLU A 83 21.74 -9.30 2.68
N TRP A 84 20.66 -9.47 3.44
CA TRP A 84 19.72 -10.60 3.30
C TRP A 84 18.60 -10.31 2.30
N THR A 85 18.96 -10.06 1.04
CA THR A 85 18.00 -9.72 -0.03
C THR A 85 16.97 -10.83 -0.25
N HIS A 86 15.71 -10.46 -0.48
CA HIS A 86 14.62 -11.38 -0.77
C HIS A 86 14.94 -12.29 -1.96
N GLY A 87 14.94 -13.62 -1.74
CA GLY A 87 15.28 -14.61 -2.77
C GLY A 87 16.77 -14.68 -3.16
N GLY A 88 17.66 -13.97 -2.46
CA GLY A 88 19.10 -13.97 -2.75
C GLY A 88 19.81 -15.22 -2.23
N TRP A 89 20.69 -15.80 -3.05
CA TRP A 89 21.57 -16.89 -2.61
C TRP A 89 22.61 -16.37 -1.60
N LYS A 90 22.75 -17.10 -0.48
CA LYS A 90 23.65 -16.73 0.61
C LYS A 90 24.86 -17.64 0.78
N GLY A 91 24.82 -18.83 0.18
CA GLY A 91 25.77 -19.90 0.42
C GLY A 91 25.06 -21.13 0.95
N GLU A 92 25.80 -22.25 0.98
CA GLU A 92 25.26 -23.58 1.31
C GLU A 92 24.59 -23.63 2.70
N LEU A 93 25.13 -22.92 3.68
CA LEU A 93 24.54 -22.79 5.02
C LEU A 93 24.99 -21.48 5.67
N VAL A 94 24.08 -20.51 5.76
CA VAL A 94 24.31 -19.24 6.46
C VAL A 94 23.12 -18.95 7.35
N VAL A 95 23.38 -18.51 8.58
CA VAL A 95 22.37 -18.13 9.56
C VAL A 95 22.67 -16.71 10.03
N GLY A 96 21.63 -15.89 10.12
CA GLY A 96 21.69 -14.53 10.63
C GLY A 96 20.33 -14.14 11.21
N GLY A 97 20.27 -12.97 11.83
CA GLY A 97 19.03 -12.44 12.36
C GLY A 97 19.20 -11.00 12.80
N ASP A 98 18.18 -10.20 12.54
CA ASP A 98 18.13 -8.79 12.92
C ASP A 98 17.05 -8.55 13.96
N ARG A 99 17.26 -7.52 14.76
CA ARG A 99 16.25 -6.98 15.69
C ARG A 99 16.31 -5.47 15.66
N PHE A 100 15.17 -4.86 15.44
CA PHE A 100 15.00 -3.41 15.45
C PHE A 100 13.72 -3.03 16.19
N ALA A 101 13.66 -1.80 16.70
CA ALA A 101 12.47 -1.26 17.32
C ALA A 101 11.48 -0.78 16.25
N LEU A 102 10.19 -0.80 16.59
CA LEU A 102 9.13 -0.16 15.82
C LEU A 102 8.48 0.96 16.66
N PRO A 103 8.19 2.13 16.08
CA PRO A 103 8.52 2.53 14.71
C PRO A 103 10.04 2.64 14.51
N VAL A 104 10.49 2.43 13.27
CA VAL A 104 11.91 2.59 12.90
C VAL A 104 12.34 4.06 13.05
N GLU A 105 13.60 4.28 13.41
CA GLU A 105 14.12 5.64 13.65
C GLU A 105 14.20 6.48 12.37
N ASN A 106 14.61 5.87 11.25
CA ASN A 106 14.69 6.52 9.95
C ASN A 106 13.75 5.84 8.95
N PRO A 107 12.47 6.23 8.86
CA PRO A 107 11.51 5.65 7.91
C PRO A 107 11.87 5.93 6.44
N MET A 108 12.73 6.92 6.19
CA MET A 108 13.18 7.29 4.83
C MET A 108 14.51 6.66 4.43
N ALA A 109 15.08 5.79 5.27
CA ALA A 109 16.18 4.94 4.82
C ALA A 109 15.68 4.04 3.68
N PRO A 110 16.45 3.82 2.59
CA PRO A 110 15.96 3.06 1.43
C PRO A 110 15.41 1.67 1.76
N HIS A 111 15.90 1.00 2.79
CA HIS A 111 15.39 -0.30 3.22
C HIS A 111 14.11 -0.24 4.05
N HIS A 112 13.69 0.94 4.55
CA HIS A 112 12.48 1.10 5.36
C HIS A 112 11.26 1.63 4.60
N VAL A 113 11.43 2.04 3.33
CA VAL A 113 10.34 2.66 2.54
C VAL A 113 9.32 1.65 1.99
N HIS A 114 9.63 0.35 2.05
CA HIS A 114 8.71 -0.73 1.68
C HIS A 114 8.01 -1.27 2.92
N VAL A 115 6.71 -1.03 3.04
CA VAL A 115 5.93 -1.42 4.22
C VAL A 115 4.62 -2.10 3.86
N GLN A 116 4.18 -3.03 4.70
CA GLN A 116 2.81 -3.49 4.79
C GLN A 116 2.14 -2.84 5.99
N THR A 117 1.19 -1.94 5.76
CA THR A 117 0.53 -1.18 6.81
C THR A 117 -0.74 -1.89 7.24
N LEU A 118 -0.71 -2.47 8.45
CA LEU A 118 -1.90 -2.98 9.11
C LEU A 118 -2.83 -1.80 9.43
N SER A 119 -4.08 -1.89 8.99
CA SER A 119 -5.03 -0.79 9.07
C SER A 119 -6.39 -1.27 9.58
N THR A 120 -7.09 -0.41 10.32
CA THR A 120 -8.54 -0.51 10.45
C THR A 120 -9.12 -0.09 9.11
N VAL A 121 -10.04 -0.89 8.55
CA VAL A 121 -10.66 -0.60 7.27
C VAL A 121 -12.16 -0.44 7.46
N THR A 122 -12.68 0.72 7.09
CA THR A 122 -14.12 0.98 7.02
C THR A 122 -14.58 0.79 5.59
N CYS A 123 -15.52 -0.12 5.37
CA CYS A 123 -16.11 -0.41 4.08
C CYS A 123 -17.54 0.13 4.04
N ASN A 124 -17.79 1.04 3.10
CA ASN A 124 -19.09 1.61 2.80
C ASN A 124 -19.58 1.05 1.46
N ARG A 125 -20.66 0.27 1.48
CA ARG A 125 -21.28 -0.35 0.29
C ARG A 125 -22.78 -0.16 0.32
N ASN A 126 -23.34 0.54 -0.67
CA ASN A 126 -24.79 0.78 -0.82
C ASN A 126 -25.47 1.28 0.48
N GLY A 127 -24.80 2.20 1.19
CA GLY A 127 -25.30 2.77 2.45
C GLY A 127 -25.12 1.87 3.69
N THR A 128 -24.55 0.68 3.54
CA THR A 128 -24.17 -0.18 4.67
C THR A 128 -22.68 0.02 4.98
N THR A 129 -22.39 0.27 6.25
CA THR A 129 -21.02 0.40 6.75
C THR A 129 -20.62 -0.86 7.52
N SER A 130 -19.40 -1.33 7.29
CA SER A 130 -18.77 -2.40 8.06
C SER A 130 -17.32 -2.06 8.35
N THR A 131 -16.77 -2.60 9.43
CA THR A 131 -15.38 -2.36 9.82
C THR A 131 -14.65 -3.68 9.95
N GLY A 132 -13.37 -3.70 9.56
CA GLY A 132 -12.49 -4.86 9.70
C GLY A 132 -11.03 -4.45 9.79
N ILE A 133 -10.15 -5.44 9.66
CA ILE A 133 -8.70 -5.24 9.59
C ILE A 133 -8.24 -5.61 8.18
N GLY A 134 -7.38 -4.78 7.60
CA GLY A 134 -6.78 -4.99 6.29
C GLY A 134 -5.31 -4.59 6.28
N ILE A 135 -4.63 -4.92 5.20
CA ILE A 135 -3.23 -4.54 4.97
C ILE A 135 -3.17 -3.76 3.66
N LEU A 136 -2.52 -2.60 3.67
CA LEU A 136 -2.10 -1.90 2.46
C LEU A 136 -0.57 -1.99 2.35
N GLU A 137 -0.10 -2.63 1.28
CA GLU A 137 1.33 -2.66 0.96
C GLU A 137 1.70 -1.44 0.11
N THR A 138 2.79 -0.76 0.48
CA THR A 138 3.30 0.39 -0.24
C THR A 138 4.81 0.29 -0.41
N LEU A 139 5.27 0.45 -1.65
CA LEU A 139 6.64 0.77 -2.00
C LEU A 139 6.58 1.98 -2.95
N VAL A 140 6.87 3.16 -2.43
CA VAL A 140 6.64 4.42 -3.15
C VAL A 140 7.96 5.08 -3.47
N MET A 141 8.38 5.01 -4.74
CA MET A 141 9.66 5.51 -5.20
C MET A 141 9.50 6.46 -6.37
N GLY A 142 10.33 7.49 -6.41
CA GLY A 142 10.34 8.46 -7.50
C GLY A 142 9.28 9.56 -7.36
N PRO A 143 9.30 10.50 -8.31
CA PRO A 143 8.35 11.59 -8.39
C PRO A 143 6.98 11.11 -8.88
N HIS A 144 5.93 11.71 -8.35
CA HIS A 144 4.57 11.57 -8.82
C HIS A 144 3.78 12.82 -8.44
N ALA A 145 3.46 13.65 -9.45
CA ALA A 145 2.88 14.97 -9.24
C ALA A 145 1.53 14.93 -8.50
N PRO A 146 0.59 14.01 -8.80
CA PRO A 146 -0.68 13.92 -8.06
C PRO A 146 -0.52 13.58 -6.59
N SER A 147 0.51 12.80 -6.21
CA SER A 147 0.78 12.47 -4.82
C SER A 147 1.75 13.46 -4.15
N GLY A 148 2.21 14.48 -4.85
CA GLY A 148 3.09 15.53 -4.31
C GLY A 148 4.53 15.09 -4.01
N LEU A 149 4.96 13.95 -4.53
CA LEU A 149 6.32 13.40 -4.34
C LEU A 149 7.24 13.90 -5.47
N THR A 150 8.46 14.33 -5.14
CA THR A 150 9.29 15.08 -6.11
C THR A 150 10.61 14.41 -6.50
N GLU A 151 11.15 13.52 -5.69
CA GLU A 151 12.43 12.85 -5.93
C GLU A 151 12.32 11.35 -5.65
N LEU A 152 13.44 10.63 -5.63
CA LEU A 152 13.44 9.18 -5.43
C LEU A 152 12.88 8.76 -4.06
N PHE A 153 13.33 9.41 -2.98
CA PHE A 153 13.00 9.09 -1.58
C PHE A 153 12.78 10.34 -0.72
N ASP A 154 12.56 11.52 -1.31
CA ASP A 154 12.18 12.69 -0.52
C ASP A 154 10.88 12.42 0.25
N PRO A 155 10.78 12.87 1.51
CA PRO A 155 9.55 12.73 2.26
C PRO A 155 8.45 13.65 1.71
N ALA A 156 7.20 13.23 1.87
CA ALA A 156 6.07 14.12 1.66
C ALA A 156 6.10 15.29 2.68
N LYS A 157 5.64 16.45 2.22
CA LYS A 157 5.59 17.69 3.02
C LYS A 157 4.39 17.74 3.95
#